data_AF-H6N7B1-F1
#
_entry.id   AF-H6N7B1-F1
#
_cell.length_a   1.000
_cell.length_b   1.000
_cell.length_c   1.000
_cell.angle_alpha   90.00
_cell.angle_beta   90.00
_cell.angle_gamma   90.00
#
_symmetry.space_group_name_H-M   'P 1'
#
loop_
_entity.id
_entity.type
_entity.pdbx_description
1 polymer ?
#
loop_
_entity_poly.entity_id
_entity_poly.type
_entity_poly.pdbx_seq_one_letter_code
_entity_poly.pdbx_strand_id
1 'polypeptide(L)'
;MNKLTLSYFVAGATVASGAGVGGYIYVTREVKPKALKKQLISEFLTSLGKTVLSTEAEGTNKDEAEWKKRQSAYGSATQKELISDLDNANPSTTIAKSSNVDMGKMRKWCRKNLSTEFSSVDDVLYKKVLKWCTKEAK
;
A
#
# COMPACT_ATOMS: atom_id res chain seq x y z
N MET A 1 -32.70 -25.42 -15.21
CA MET A 1 -33.30 -26.39 -14.27
C MET A 1 -32.48 -26.46 -12.99
N ASN A 2 -32.99 -25.72 -12.01
CA ASN A 2 -32.96 -25.84 -10.55
C ASN A 2 -31.78 -26.56 -9.86
N LYS A 3 -31.01 -25.82 -9.05
CA LYS A 3 -30.38 -26.35 -7.84
C LYS A 3 -31.20 -25.88 -6.64
N LEU A 4 -31.81 -26.86 -5.96
CA LEU A 4 -32.69 -26.71 -4.81
C LEU A 4 -31.94 -26.10 -3.61
N THR A 5 -32.50 -25.02 -3.09
CA THR A 5 -32.21 -24.46 -1.76
C THR A 5 -32.82 -25.36 -0.69
N LEU A 6 -31.98 -25.94 0.15
CA LEU A 6 -32.39 -26.73 1.31
C LEU A 6 -32.44 -25.80 2.54
N SER A 7 -33.58 -25.16 2.77
CA SER A 7 -33.83 -24.37 3.98
C SER A 7 -34.33 -25.30 5.08
N TYR A 8 -33.46 -25.65 6.03
CA TYR A 8 -33.89 -26.35 7.24
C TYR A 8 -34.37 -25.34 8.28
N PHE A 9 -35.68 -25.33 8.53
CA PHE A 9 -36.27 -24.70 9.71
C PHE A 9 -35.93 -25.58 10.93
N VAL A 10 -35.13 -25.05 11.86
CA VAL A 10 -34.94 -25.70 13.16
C VAL A 10 -36.02 -25.16 14.09
N ALA A 11 -36.96 -26.03 14.42
CA ALA A 11 -37.95 -25.82 15.47
C ALA A 11 -37.23 -25.59 16.81
N GLY A 12 -37.55 -24.47 17.47
CA GLY A 12 -37.01 -24.13 18.77
C GLY A 12 -37.49 -25.11 19.84
N ALA A 13 -36.56 -25.82 20.46
CA ALA A 13 -36.80 -26.58 21.69
C ALA A 13 -36.56 -25.66 22.89
N THR A 14 -37.63 -25.39 23.66
CA THR A 14 -37.53 -24.76 24.97
C THR A 14 -36.92 -25.76 25.97
N VAL A 15 -35.72 -25.47 26.46
CA VAL A 15 -35.10 -26.27 27.52
C VAL A 15 -35.62 -25.82 28.88
N ALA A 16 -36.48 -26.65 29.48
CA ALA A 16 -36.83 -26.59 30.89
C ALA A 16 -35.75 -27.32 31.71
N SER A 17 -35.21 -26.61 32.69
CA SER A 17 -34.61 -27.06 33.96
C SER A 17 -33.88 -28.41 34.01
N GLY A 18 -32.56 -28.39 34.24
CA GLY A 18 -31.90 -29.51 34.92
C GLY A 18 -30.40 -29.65 34.67
N ALA A 19 -29.63 -29.58 35.76
CA ALA A 19 -28.28 -30.11 35.96
C ALA A 19 -27.14 -29.63 35.05
N GLY A 20 -26.14 -29.02 35.70
CA GLY A 20 -24.91 -28.52 35.09
C GLY A 20 -24.13 -29.60 34.34
N VAL A 21 -23.84 -29.32 33.09
CA VAL A 21 -22.79 -29.96 32.32
C VAL A 21 -21.84 -28.84 31.91
N GLY A 22 -20.59 -28.93 32.35
CA GLY A 22 -19.51 -28.03 31.97
C GLY A 22 -19.28 -28.10 30.46
N GLY A 23 -20.03 -27.28 29.72
CA GLY A 23 -19.82 -27.07 28.30
C GLY A 23 -18.64 -26.14 28.12
N TYR A 24 -17.56 -26.65 27.53
CA TYR A 24 -16.53 -25.80 26.95
C TYR A 24 -17.22 -24.93 25.90
N ILE A 25 -17.48 -23.67 26.23
CA ILE A 25 -17.83 -22.68 25.22
C ILE A 25 -16.55 -22.51 24.41
N TYR A 26 -16.50 -23.16 23.25
CA TYR A 26 -15.66 -22.69 22.16
C TYR A 26 -16.22 -21.33 21.76
N VAL A 27 -15.84 -20.31 22.51
CA VAL A 27 -15.89 -18.94 22.03
C VAL A 27 -14.87 -18.95 20.91
N THR A 28 -15.33 -19.21 19.68
CA THR A 28 -14.65 -18.71 18.49
C THR A 28 -14.68 -17.20 18.67
N ARG A 29 -13.69 -16.69 19.42
CA ARG A 29 -13.35 -15.28 19.44
C ARG A 29 -13.09 -15.03 17.99
N GLU A 30 -14.04 -14.40 17.30
CA GLU A 30 -13.77 -13.82 16.01
C GLU A 30 -12.59 -12.91 16.29
N VAL A 31 -11.40 -13.41 15.96
CA VAL A 31 -10.21 -12.60 15.88
C VAL A 31 -10.57 -11.71 14.71
N LYS A 32 -11.25 -10.59 15.01
CA LYS A 32 -11.37 -9.46 14.08
C LYS A 32 -9.97 -9.35 13.51
N PRO A 33 -9.73 -9.66 12.23
CA PRO A 33 -8.39 -9.58 11.67
C PRO A 33 -7.94 -8.19 12.04
N LYS A 34 -6.92 -8.14 12.91
CA LYS A 34 -6.45 -6.92 13.57
C LYS A 34 -6.35 -5.91 12.46
N ALA A 35 -7.30 -4.97 12.40
CA ALA A 35 -7.44 -4.09 11.26
C ALA A 35 -6.05 -3.50 11.08
N LEU A 36 -5.37 -3.89 9.99
CA LEU A 36 -4.03 -3.45 9.71
C LEU A 36 -4.10 -1.94 9.83
N LYS A 37 -3.49 -1.39 10.89
CA LYS A 37 -3.54 0.04 11.16
C LYS A 37 -3.02 0.65 9.87
N LYS A 38 -3.92 1.27 9.11
CA LYS A 38 -3.56 1.94 7.88
C LYS A 38 -2.54 2.99 8.30
N GLN A 39 -1.30 2.78 7.90
CA GLN A 39 -0.19 3.67 8.21
C GLN A 39 0.13 4.46 6.95
N LEU A 40 0.52 5.72 7.13
CA LEU A 40 1.02 6.51 6.02
C LEU A 40 2.39 5.95 5.61
N ILE A 41 2.60 5.83 4.29
CA ILE A 41 3.87 5.31 3.76
C ILE A 41 5.05 6.15 4.28
N SER A 42 4.93 7.48 4.31
CA SER A 42 5.98 8.38 4.81
C SER A 42 6.36 8.12 6.28
N GLU A 43 5.39 7.93 7.16
CA GLU A 43 5.61 7.66 8.58
C GLU A 43 6.31 6.31 8.79
N PHE A 44 5.87 5.29 8.06
CA PHE A 44 6.46 3.96 8.13
C PHE A 44 7.89 3.95 7.57
N LEU A 45 8.16 4.64 6.46
CA LEU A 45 9.51 4.77 5.93
C LEU A 45 10.45 5.46 6.92
N THR A 46 9.96 6.51 7.59
CA THR A 46 10.73 7.22 8.62
C THR A 46 11.00 6.34 9.84
N SER A 47 10.03 5.52 10.26
CA SER A 47 10.23 4.59 11.38
C SER A 47 11.23 3.46 11.06
N LEU A 48 11.39 3.11 9.79
CA LEU A 48 12.44 2.21 9.29
C LEU A 48 13.81 2.89 9.11
N GLY A 49 13.94 4.18 9.45
CA GLY A 49 15.17 4.93 9.24
C GLY A 49 15.48 5.21 7.77
N LYS A 50 14.48 5.22 6.88
CA LYS A 50 14.67 5.67 5.49
C LYS A 50 14.45 7.17 5.40
N THR A 51 15.26 7.85 4.59
CA THR A 51 15.08 9.28 4.33
C THR A 51 14.24 9.46 3.08
N VAL A 52 13.14 10.20 3.19
CA VAL A 52 12.30 10.58 2.04
C VAL A 52 12.99 11.70 1.25
N LEU A 53 13.05 11.56 -0.06
CA LEU A 53 13.60 12.57 -0.98
C LEU A 53 12.69 13.78 -1.04
N SER A 54 13.28 14.98 -1.09
CA SER A 54 12.51 16.21 -1.27
C SER A 54 11.75 16.19 -2.60
N THR A 55 10.43 16.38 -2.53
CA THR A 55 9.53 16.43 -3.69
C THR A 55 9.16 17.87 -4.08
N GLU A 56 9.86 18.87 -3.55
CA GLU A 56 9.62 20.27 -3.88
C GLU A 56 9.99 20.56 -5.34
N ALA A 57 9.10 21.29 -6.01
CA ALA A 57 9.21 21.64 -7.42
C ALA A 57 9.84 23.03 -7.64
N GLU A 58 9.91 23.85 -6.60
CA GLU A 58 10.31 25.26 -6.69
C GLU A 58 11.58 25.47 -5.84
N GLY A 59 12.68 25.89 -6.48
CA GLY A 59 13.97 26.15 -5.84
C GLY A 59 15.03 25.05 -5.99
N THR A 60 16.18 25.24 -5.33
CA THR A 60 17.27 24.25 -5.31
C THR A 60 16.85 23.04 -4.48
N ASN A 61 16.49 21.94 -5.15
CA ASN A 61 16.13 20.71 -4.47
C ASN A 61 17.38 20.14 -3.77
N LYS A 62 17.33 20.02 -2.44
CA LYS A 62 18.44 19.49 -1.62
C LYS A 62 18.88 18.07 -2.01
N ASP A 63 18.03 17.34 -2.72
CA ASP A 63 18.24 15.97 -3.18
C ASP A 63 18.39 15.88 -4.71
N GLU A 64 18.69 16.98 -5.41
CA GLU A 64 18.84 17.03 -6.87
C GLU A 64 19.79 15.97 -7.43
N ALA A 65 20.94 15.77 -6.78
CA ALA A 65 21.92 14.76 -7.19
C ALA A 65 21.36 13.33 -7.08
N GLU A 66 20.54 13.07 -6.07
CA GLU A 66 19.91 11.77 -5.87
C GLU A 66 18.78 11.56 -6.88
N TRP A 67 17.99 12.60 -7.17
CA TRP A 67 16.99 12.58 -8.24
C TRP A 67 17.60 12.27 -9.61
N LYS A 68 18.77 12.84 -9.95
CA LYS A 68 19.48 12.50 -11.19
C LYS A 68 19.89 11.03 -11.26
N LYS A 69 20.34 10.45 -10.14
CA LYS A 69 20.60 9.00 -10.07
C LYS A 69 19.32 8.19 -10.29
N ARG A 70 18.20 8.59 -9.67
CA ARG A 70 16.90 7.94 -9.86
C ARG A 70 16.41 8.05 -11.31
N GLN A 71 16.59 9.21 -11.94
CA GLN A 71 16.29 9.44 -13.34
C GLN A 71 17.04 8.46 -14.25
N SER A 72 18.36 8.33 -14.04
CA SER A 72 19.18 7.38 -14.79
C SER A 72 18.76 5.93 -14.53
N ALA A 73 18.50 5.57 -13.27
CA ALA A 73 18.06 4.23 -12.90
C ALA A 73 16.66 3.87 -13.45
N TYR A 74 15.79 4.87 -13.65
CA TYR A 74 14.46 4.68 -14.20
C TYR A 74 14.49 4.18 -15.66
N GLY A 75 15.53 4.53 -16.43
CA GLY A 75 15.76 3.99 -17.77
C GLY A 75 15.92 2.46 -17.81
N SER A 76 16.38 1.87 -16.72
CA SER A 76 16.54 0.42 -16.54
C SER A 76 15.44 -0.21 -15.67
N ALA A 77 14.39 0.54 -15.33
CA ALA A 77 13.28 0.03 -14.54
C ALA A 77 12.52 -1.09 -15.29
N THR A 78 12.08 -2.09 -14.52
CA THR A 78 11.18 -3.12 -15.07
C THR A 78 9.75 -2.59 -15.16
N GLN A 79 8.90 -3.23 -15.97
CA GLN A 79 7.50 -2.81 -16.14
C GLN A 79 6.72 -2.72 -14.82
N LYS A 80 7.03 -3.61 -13.86
CA LYS A 80 6.40 -3.65 -12.54
C LYS A 80 6.80 -2.46 -11.65
N GLU A 81 7.89 -1.78 -11.99
CA GLU A 81 8.46 -0.68 -11.21
C GLU A 81 8.10 0.70 -11.77
N LEU A 82 7.49 0.74 -12.95
CA LEU A 82 7.06 2.00 -13.57
C LEU A 82 5.99 2.69 -12.72
N ILE A 83 6.08 4.00 -12.67
CA ILE A 83 5.16 4.86 -11.92
C ILE A 83 4.16 5.50 -12.87
N SER A 84 2.96 5.79 -12.37
CA SER A 84 1.88 6.37 -13.16
C SER A 84 2.20 7.81 -13.57
N ASP A 85 1.89 8.18 -14.81
CA ASP A 85 1.95 9.56 -15.26
C ASP A 85 0.71 10.31 -14.78
N LEU A 86 0.90 11.19 -13.80
CA LEU A 86 -0.19 11.96 -13.19
C LEU A 86 -0.70 13.11 -14.07
N ASP A 87 0.02 13.46 -15.15
CA ASP A 87 -0.39 14.48 -16.10
C ASP A 87 -1.18 13.90 -17.28
N ASN A 88 -1.23 12.56 -17.38
CA ASN A 88 -2.01 11.88 -18.39
C ASN A 88 -3.48 11.77 -17.95
N ALA A 89 -4.40 11.97 -18.89
CA ALA A 89 -5.84 11.83 -18.62
C ALA A 89 -6.22 10.39 -18.23
N ASN A 90 -5.43 9.40 -18.64
CA ASN A 90 -5.62 8.01 -18.25
C ASN A 90 -4.74 7.66 -17.03
N PRO A 91 -5.31 7.33 -15.86
CA PRO A 91 -4.57 7.04 -14.64
C PRO A 91 -3.76 5.73 -14.70
N SER A 92 -4.01 4.88 -15.69
CA SER A 92 -3.26 3.65 -15.95
C SER A 92 -2.01 3.88 -16.81
N THR A 93 -1.85 5.07 -17.39
CA THR A 93 -0.66 5.41 -18.16
C THR A 93 0.53 5.54 -17.22
N THR A 94 1.65 4.94 -17.62
CA THR A 94 2.91 5.02 -16.87
C THR A 94 3.87 5.99 -17.54
N ILE A 95 4.77 6.58 -16.76
CA ILE A 95 5.85 7.38 -17.30
C ILE A 95 6.79 6.42 -18.05
N ALA A 96 7.03 6.71 -19.33
CA ALA A 96 7.91 5.90 -20.17
C ALA A 96 9.32 5.80 -19.57
N LYS A 97 9.89 4.60 -19.58
CA LYS A 97 11.28 4.39 -19.15
C LYS A 97 12.23 5.13 -20.08
N SER A 98 13.08 5.96 -19.50
CA SER A 98 14.10 6.73 -20.20
C SER A 98 15.17 7.14 -19.19
N SER A 99 16.43 7.21 -19.62
CA SER A 99 17.52 7.79 -18.83
C SER A 99 17.37 9.30 -18.64
N ASN A 100 16.49 9.94 -19.41
CA ASN A 100 16.15 11.36 -19.30
C ASN A 100 14.65 11.56 -19.00
N VAL A 101 14.09 10.72 -18.14
CA VAL A 101 12.70 10.87 -17.68
C VAL A 101 12.50 12.21 -16.96
N ASP A 102 11.32 12.81 -17.07
CA ASP A 102 11.02 14.07 -16.39
C ASP A 102 11.02 13.89 -14.86
N MET A 103 12.03 14.44 -14.20
CA MET A 103 12.17 14.41 -12.74
C MET A 103 11.01 15.13 -12.04
N GLY A 104 10.40 16.15 -12.66
CA GLY A 104 9.22 16.83 -12.15
C GLY A 104 8.03 15.88 -12.01
N LYS A 105 7.82 15.02 -13.01
CA LYS A 105 6.77 13.97 -12.95
C LYS A 105 7.06 12.94 -11.86
N MET A 106 8.31 12.49 -11.73
CA MET A 106 8.71 11.57 -10.66
C MET A 106 8.46 12.17 -9.26
N ARG A 107 8.87 13.42 -9.04
CA ARG A 107 8.66 14.15 -7.78
C ARG A 107 7.19 14.32 -7.48
N LYS A 108 6.39 14.73 -8.47
CA LYS A 108 4.94 14.88 -8.36
C LYS A 108 4.28 13.55 -7.98
N TRP A 109 4.70 12.45 -8.59
CA TRP A 109 4.22 11.12 -8.24
C TRP A 109 4.57 10.73 -6.80
N CYS A 110 5.81 10.95 -6.37
CA CYS A 110 6.23 10.69 -5.00
C CYS A 110 5.43 11.51 -3.99
N ARG A 111 5.24 12.81 -4.25
CA ARG A 111 4.47 13.70 -3.37
C ARG A 111 3.03 13.21 -3.16
N LYS A 112 2.39 12.71 -4.22
CA LYS A 112 1.03 12.16 -4.15
C LYS A 112 0.97 10.88 -3.31
N ASN A 113 1.96 10.01 -3.43
CA ASN A 113 1.90 8.65 -2.87
C ASN A 113 2.55 8.49 -1.50
N LEU A 114 3.40 9.42 -1.08
CA LEU A 114 3.99 9.41 0.27
C LEU A 114 2.93 9.56 1.37
N SER A 115 1.84 10.27 1.09
CA SER A 115 0.70 10.45 2.00
C SER A 115 -0.40 9.40 1.80
N THR A 116 -0.13 8.34 1.03
CA THR A 116 -1.10 7.26 0.85
C THR A 116 -1.00 6.27 2.01
N GLU A 117 -2.15 5.80 2.47
CA GLU A 117 -2.24 4.70 3.41
C GLU A 117 -1.91 3.37 2.72
N PHE A 118 -1.14 2.52 3.39
CA PHE A 118 -0.85 1.17 2.90
C PHE A 118 -1.14 0.13 3.99
N SER A 119 -1.41 -1.10 3.55
CA SER A 119 -1.78 -2.21 4.45
C SER A 119 -0.69 -3.26 4.55
N SER A 120 0.29 -3.30 3.65
CA SER A 120 1.35 -4.31 3.68
C SER A 120 2.62 -3.84 2.96
N VAL A 121 3.77 -4.24 3.46
CA VAL A 121 5.07 -4.05 2.77
C VAL A 121 5.14 -4.78 1.42
N ASP A 122 4.22 -5.70 1.16
CA ASP A 122 4.08 -6.35 -0.13
C ASP A 122 3.32 -5.54 -1.17
N ASP A 123 2.69 -4.44 -0.75
CA ASP A 123 1.97 -3.54 -1.64
C ASP A 123 2.91 -3.00 -2.74
N VAL A 124 2.46 -3.15 -3.98
CA VAL A 124 3.19 -2.67 -5.16
C VAL A 124 3.44 -1.17 -5.07
N LEU A 125 2.50 -0.41 -4.53
CA LEU A 125 2.64 1.02 -4.31
C LEU A 125 3.75 1.29 -3.30
N TYR A 126 3.73 0.62 -2.15
CA TYR A 126 4.76 0.76 -1.13
C TYR A 126 6.15 0.45 -1.69
N LYS A 127 6.31 -0.66 -2.42
CA LYS A 127 7.59 -1.05 -3.04
C LYS A 127 8.10 0.01 -4.02
N LYS A 128 7.20 0.63 -4.80
CA LYS A 128 7.55 1.74 -5.72
C LYS A 128 7.94 3.00 -4.97
N VAL A 129 7.20 3.39 -3.92
CA VAL A 129 7.54 4.57 -3.11
C VAL A 129 8.89 4.36 -2.41
N LEU A 130 9.11 3.19 -1.83
CA LEU A 130 10.40 2.82 -1.23
C LEU A 130 11.53 2.93 -2.26
N LYS A 131 11.35 2.39 -3.48
CA LYS A 131 12.39 2.41 -4.52
C LYS A 131 12.71 3.80 -5.05
N TRP A 132 11.68 4.60 -5.34
CA TRP A 132 11.83 5.84 -6.11
C TRP A 132 11.83 7.11 -5.27
N CYS A 133 11.22 7.10 -4.09
CA CYS A 133 11.00 8.29 -3.26
C CYS A 133 11.87 8.32 -2.01
N THR A 134 12.74 7.33 -1.79
CA THR A 134 13.61 7.27 -0.62
C THR A 134 15.08 7.16 -0.99
N LYS A 135 15.94 7.43 0.00
CA LYS A 135 17.37 7.14 -0.01
C LYS A 135 17.76 6.48 1.30
N GLU A 136 18.91 5.83 1.28
CA GLU A 136 19.56 5.35 2.51
C GLU A 136 19.77 6.53 3.46
N ALA A 137 19.47 6.35 4.75
CA ALA A 137 19.86 7.32 5.75
C ALA A 137 21.38 7.35 5.84
N LYS A 138 21.91 8.57 5.96
CA LYS A 138 23.34 8.84 6.08
C LYS A 138 23.76 8.79 7.55
#